data_AF-A0A951LKI4-F1
#
_entry.id   AF-A0A951LKI4-F1
#
_cell.length_a   1.000
_cell.length_b   1.000
_cell.length_c   1.000
_cell.angle_alpha   90.00
_cell.angle_beta   90.00
_cell.angle_gamma   90.00
#
_symmetry.space_group_name_H-M   'P 1'
#
loop_
_entity.id
_entity.type
_entity.pdbx_description
1 polymer ?
#
loop_
_entity_poly.entity_id
_entity_poly.type
_entity_poly.pdbx_seq_one_letter_code
_entity_poly.pdbx_strand_id
1 'polypeptide(L)'
;MCGRYTLHHSTQEVAERFGVEQALLSLKPRYNVAPSQQVPVITQEREFGLRYLEGYQWGLVPFWAKDASVGQRLINARAETADERPAFKWAIGRRRCIIPADGFYEWKREEKERIPVYFSRPEGELFGLAGLWEEWKRPDGSVLHSCAIMTTVANGLVDPVCTRMPVILRPQDEAAWLDPRNQNVPELMRLLRPYPEDEMEAWLVSQHVNSPFFDDPSCAEPIKDRQETLNWIAASAALLKKQNRLPKRRCVRRDHVVPGGQVFFQTKSFTRSDGTRWHPIVDIESGPVFCDCPDFHFRHARHEPDIFTPQFWCKHVARAVENCRRHGEI
;
A
#
# COMPACT_ATOMS: atom_id res chain seq x y z
N MET A 1 -4.96 1.53 3.83
CA MET A 1 -6.26 1.29 3.16
C MET A 1 -7.01 2.55 3.47
N CYS A 2 -7.21 3.39 2.46
CA CYS A 2 -7.70 4.74 2.70
C CYS A 2 -9.17 4.68 3.14
N GLY A 3 -9.37 4.77 4.45
CA GLY A 3 -10.66 4.61 5.12
C GLY A 3 -11.05 5.82 5.96
N ARG A 4 -10.35 6.95 5.81
CA ARG A 4 -10.72 8.20 6.44
C ARG A 4 -10.17 9.40 5.69
N TYR A 5 -10.99 10.41 5.50
CA TYR A 5 -10.58 11.65 4.85
C TYR A 5 -11.31 12.86 5.42
N THR A 6 -10.95 14.05 4.95
CA THR A 6 -11.53 15.32 5.38
C THR A 6 -12.05 16.10 4.20
N LEU A 7 -13.11 16.87 4.46
CA LEU A 7 -13.60 17.91 3.57
C LEU A 7 -14.26 18.99 4.43
N HIS A 8 -13.51 20.04 4.73
CA HIS A 8 -13.96 21.19 5.49
C HIS A 8 -14.23 22.44 4.64
N HIS A 9 -13.96 22.40 3.33
CA HIS A 9 -14.37 23.44 2.38
C HIS A 9 -15.89 23.51 2.16
N SER A 10 -16.36 24.71 1.82
CA SER A 10 -17.75 25.00 1.49
C SER A 10 -18.16 24.41 0.13
N THR A 11 -19.47 24.29 -0.08
CA THR A 11 -20.05 23.90 -1.38
C THR A 11 -19.56 24.79 -2.52
N GLN A 12 -19.41 26.09 -2.29
CA GLN A 12 -19.01 27.05 -3.30
C GLN A 12 -17.55 26.85 -3.71
N GLU A 13 -16.63 26.72 -2.75
CA GLU A 13 -15.21 26.47 -3.03
C GLU A 13 -15.00 25.17 -3.82
N VAL A 14 -15.72 24.12 -3.45
CA VAL A 14 -15.69 22.84 -4.19
C VAL A 14 -16.26 23.02 -5.60
N ALA A 15 -17.38 23.73 -5.74
CA ALA A 15 -17.98 23.93 -7.05
C ALA A 15 -17.08 24.75 -7.99
N GLU A 16 -16.48 25.82 -7.48
CA GLU A 16 -15.54 26.65 -8.25
C GLU A 16 -14.28 25.88 -8.64
N ARG A 17 -13.67 25.12 -7.72
CA ARG A 17 -12.42 24.37 -8.01
C ARG A 17 -12.62 23.27 -9.04
N PHE A 18 -13.74 22.56 -9.00
CA PHE A 18 -13.98 21.40 -9.87
C PHE A 18 -14.91 21.71 -11.05
N GLY A 19 -15.33 22.97 -11.21
CA GLY A 19 -16.23 23.39 -12.29
C GLY A 19 -17.57 22.67 -12.22
N VAL A 20 -18.18 22.61 -11.03
CA VAL A 20 -19.51 22.02 -10.84
C VAL A 20 -20.58 23.04 -11.24
N GLU A 21 -21.41 22.68 -12.21
CA GLU A 21 -22.52 23.52 -12.67
C GLU A 21 -23.72 23.45 -11.73
N GLN A 22 -23.97 22.29 -11.11
CA GLN A 22 -25.08 22.13 -10.17
C GLN A 22 -24.69 21.31 -8.94
N ALA A 23 -24.83 21.94 -7.77
CA ALA A 23 -24.69 21.26 -6.48
C ALA A 23 -26.05 20.77 -5.98
N LEU A 24 -26.22 19.45 -5.91
CA LEU A 24 -27.40 18.77 -5.36
C LEU A 24 -27.23 18.39 -3.89
N LEU A 25 -26.00 18.48 -3.37
CA LEU A 25 -25.65 18.30 -1.98
C LEU A 25 -25.10 19.61 -1.39
N SER A 26 -25.59 19.98 -0.20
CA SER A 26 -25.00 21.07 0.59
C SER A 26 -23.93 20.50 1.53
N LEU A 27 -22.71 21.02 1.42
CA LEU A 27 -21.58 20.59 2.22
C LEU A 27 -21.60 21.22 3.61
N LYS A 28 -21.22 20.43 4.59
CA LYS A 28 -20.86 20.88 5.94
C LYS A 28 -19.42 20.45 6.19
N PRO A 29 -18.63 21.25 6.93
CA PRO A 29 -17.27 20.86 7.24
C PRO A 29 -17.21 19.53 7.99
N ARG A 30 -16.36 18.62 7.52
CA ARG A 30 -16.13 17.29 8.10
C ARG A 30 -14.65 17.01 8.17
N TYR A 31 -14.18 16.75 9.37
CA TYR A 31 -12.81 16.46 9.73
C TYR A 31 -12.56 14.96 9.93
N ASN A 32 -13.59 14.12 9.83
CA ASN A 32 -13.45 12.68 10.05
C ASN A 32 -14.42 11.82 9.22
N VAL A 33 -14.40 11.98 7.89
CA VAL A 33 -15.26 11.26 6.95
C VAL A 33 -14.91 9.78 6.89
N ALA A 34 -15.85 8.90 7.25
CA ALA A 34 -15.67 7.45 7.35
C ALA A 34 -16.58 6.66 6.37
N PRO A 35 -16.26 5.38 6.09
CA PRO A 35 -17.10 4.50 5.27
C PRO A 35 -18.52 4.35 5.77
N SER A 36 -19.41 3.94 4.86
CA SER A 36 -20.87 3.83 5.01
C SER A 36 -21.62 5.16 5.14
N GLN A 37 -20.92 6.27 5.39
CA GLN A 37 -21.51 7.60 5.37
C GLN A 37 -21.81 8.05 3.94
N GLN A 38 -22.74 8.99 3.79
CA GLN A 38 -22.91 9.72 2.54
C GLN A 38 -21.74 10.68 2.36
N VAL A 39 -21.14 10.68 1.17
CA VAL A 39 -19.97 11.48 0.82
C VAL A 39 -20.24 12.29 -0.45
N PRO A 40 -19.67 13.50 -0.55
CA PRO A 40 -19.74 14.27 -1.78
C PRO A 40 -19.01 13.55 -2.91
N VAL A 41 -19.65 13.54 -4.07
CA VAL A 41 -19.14 12.95 -5.30
C VAL A 41 -19.42 13.90 -6.44
N ILE A 42 -18.41 14.13 -7.26
CA ILE A 42 -18.50 14.91 -8.48
C ILE A 42 -18.60 13.93 -9.65
N THR A 43 -19.72 13.97 -10.36
CA THR A 43 -19.97 13.18 -11.57
C THR A 43 -20.02 14.10 -12.78
N GLN A 44 -19.86 13.55 -13.98
CA GLN A 44 -20.05 14.28 -15.23
C GLN A 44 -21.07 13.55 -16.09
N GLU A 45 -22.08 14.26 -16.58
CA GLU A 45 -23.05 13.72 -17.51
C GLU A 45 -22.47 13.66 -18.94
N ARG A 46 -23.11 12.88 -19.81
CA ARG A 46 -22.54 12.45 -21.09
C ARG A 46 -22.85 13.37 -22.28
N GLU A 47 -24.01 14.00 -22.30
CA GLU A 47 -24.57 14.76 -23.42
C GLU A 47 -23.91 16.13 -23.55
N PHE A 48 -23.91 16.94 -22.50
CA PHE A 48 -23.38 18.32 -22.48
C PHE A 48 -22.07 18.45 -21.70
N GLY A 49 -21.64 17.41 -20.98
CA GLY A 49 -20.44 17.41 -20.13
C GLY A 49 -20.61 18.15 -18.80
N LEU A 50 -21.85 18.38 -18.34
CA LEU A 50 -22.10 19.07 -17.07
C LEU A 50 -21.66 18.22 -15.88
N ARG A 51 -21.10 18.87 -14.87
CA ARG A 51 -20.66 18.29 -13.62
C ARG A 51 -21.64 18.59 -12.50
N TYR A 52 -21.89 17.56 -11.70
CA TYR A 52 -22.82 17.63 -10.57
C TYR A 52 -22.10 17.26 -9.29
N LEU A 53 -22.38 17.99 -8.21
CA LEU A 53 -21.97 17.62 -6.86
C LEU A 53 -23.14 16.93 -6.15
N GLU A 54 -23.01 15.64 -5.91
CA GLU A 54 -24.05 14.76 -5.36
C GLU A 54 -23.57 14.06 -4.08
N GLY A 55 -24.49 13.40 -3.36
CA GLY A 55 -24.16 12.63 -2.16
C GLY A 55 -24.33 11.13 -2.36
N TYR A 56 -23.25 10.36 -2.40
CA TYR A 56 -23.29 8.89 -2.57
C TYR A 56 -22.84 8.17 -1.31
N GLN A 57 -23.31 6.94 -1.09
CA GLN A 57 -22.83 6.13 0.04
C GLN A 57 -21.41 5.63 -0.21
N TRP A 58 -20.47 5.85 0.71
CA TRP A 58 -19.12 5.30 0.59
C TRP A 58 -19.07 3.83 0.98
N GLY A 59 -18.84 2.96 0.00
CA GLY A 59 -18.95 1.50 0.10
C GLY A 59 -19.75 0.99 -1.08
N LEU A 60 -19.07 0.71 -2.19
CA LEU A 60 -19.68 0.45 -3.49
C LEU A 60 -20.51 -0.84 -3.47
N VAL A 61 -21.76 -0.75 -3.89
CA VAL A 61 -22.68 -1.89 -4.07
C VAL A 61 -22.81 -2.16 -5.56
N PRO A 62 -22.23 -3.25 -6.09
CA PRO A 62 -22.35 -3.58 -7.51
C PRO A 62 -23.82 -3.77 -7.91
N PHE A 63 -24.21 -3.34 -9.10
CA PHE A 63 -25.60 -3.44 -9.58
C PHE A 63 -26.22 -4.85 -9.50
N TRP A 64 -25.40 -5.91 -9.56
CA TRP A 64 -25.82 -7.32 -9.50
C TRP A 64 -25.86 -7.90 -8.08
N ALA A 65 -25.45 -7.14 -7.06
CA ALA A 65 -25.44 -7.60 -5.69
C ALA A 65 -26.86 -7.93 -5.21
N LYS A 66 -26.99 -8.99 -4.41
CA LYS A 66 -28.26 -9.35 -3.76
C LYS A 66 -28.53 -8.53 -2.50
N ASP A 67 -27.48 -7.98 -1.90
CA ASP A 67 -27.52 -7.33 -0.59
C ASP A 67 -26.50 -6.20 -0.51
N ALA A 68 -26.89 -5.07 0.10
CA ALA A 68 -26.07 -3.86 0.21
C ALA A 68 -24.85 -4.00 1.15
N SER A 69 -24.85 -4.97 2.06
CA SER A 69 -23.73 -5.21 3.00
C SER A 69 -22.41 -5.53 2.32
N VAL A 70 -22.43 -5.96 1.05
CA VAL A 70 -21.21 -6.14 0.25
C VAL A 70 -20.40 -4.83 0.18
N GLY A 71 -21.08 -3.67 0.21
CA GLY A 71 -20.45 -2.35 0.18
C GLY A 71 -19.48 -2.09 1.33
N GLN A 72 -19.70 -2.72 2.51
CA GLN A 72 -18.80 -2.58 3.67
C GLN A 72 -17.37 -3.09 3.37
N ARG A 73 -17.22 -3.96 2.38
CA ARG A 73 -15.92 -4.52 1.95
C ARG A 73 -15.38 -3.85 0.68
N LEU A 74 -16.16 -2.97 0.04
CA LEU A 74 -15.87 -2.36 -1.25
C LEU A 74 -15.73 -0.83 -1.13
N ILE A 75 -15.07 -0.38 -0.05
CA ILE A 75 -14.80 1.04 0.20
C ILE A 75 -13.65 1.58 -0.67
N ASN A 76 -12.76 0.68 -1.13
CA ASN A 76 -11.65 1.01 -2.02
C ASN A 76 -11.58 0.04 -3.20
N ALA A 77 -11.08 0.55 -4.34
CA ALA A 77 -10.79 -0.24 -5.54
C ALA A 77 -9.31 -0.10 -5.91
N ARG A 78 -8.56 -1.21 -6.03
CA ARG A 78 -7.12 -1.16 -6.31
C ARG A 78 -6.87 -0.89 -7.80
N ALA A 79 -6.12 0.17 -8.11
CA ALA A 79 -5.75 0.55 -9.48
C ALA A 79 -5.05 -0.56 -10.25
N GLU A 80 -4.38 -1.51 -9.60
CA GLU A 80 -3.70 -2.62 -10.28
C GLU A 80 -4.63 -3.72 -10.79
N THR A 81 -5.88 -3.76 -10.31
CA THR A 81 -6.81 -4.87 -10.60
C THR A 81 -8.25 -4.41 -10.85
N ALA A 82 -8.52 -3.10 -10.86
CA ALA A 82 -9.88 -2.59 -10.93
C ALA A 82 -10.58 -2.92 -12.25
N ASP A 83 -9.84 -3.02 -13.34
CA ASP A 83 -10.28 -3.42 -14.67
C ASP A 83 -10.54 -4.94 -14.80
N GLU A 84 -10.05 -5.75 -13.87
CA GLU A 84 -10.29 -7.21 -13.85
C GLU A 84 -11.41 -7.61 -12.89
N ARG A 85 -11.55 -6.88 -11.77
CA ARG A 85 -12.46 -7.25 -10.68
C ARG A 85 -13.93 -7.02 -11.06
N PRO A 86 -14.81 -8.03 -10.97
CA PRO A 86 -16.23 -7.89 -11.34
C PRO A 86 -17.00 -6.75 -10.65
N ALA A 87 -16.58 -6.37 -9.44
CA ALA A 87 -17.18 -5.26 -8.70
C ALA A 87 -16.86 -3.87 -9.30
N PHE A 88 -15.78 -3.74 -10.10
CA PHE A 88 -15.25 -2.45 -10.54
C PHE A 88 -15.06 -2.34 -12.05
N LYS A 89 -14.83 -3.46 -12.75
CA LYS A 89 -14.47 -3.49 -14.18
C LYS A 89 -15.49 -2.86 -15.12
N TRP A 90 -16.75 -2.79 -14.71
CA TRP A 90 -17.80 -2.12 -15.47
C TRP A 90 -17.84 -0.61 -15.19
N ALA A 91 -17.62 -0.23 -13.93
CA ALA A 91 -17.61 1.15 -13.49
C ALA A 91 -16.40 1.92 -14.03
N ILE A 92 -15.22 1.30 -14.13
CA ILE A 92 -14.00 1.99 -14.60
C ILE A 92 -14.17 2.61 -15.99
N GLY A 93 -14.98 2.03 -16.87
CA GLY A 93 -15.25 2.54 -18.21
C GLY A 93 -16.42 3.52 -18.31
N ARG A 94 -17.29 3.62 -17.30
CA ARG A 94 -18.60 4.29 -17.45
C ARG A 94 -19.05 5.15 -16.27
N ARG A 95 -18.62 4.81 -15.05
CA ARG A 95 -19.11 5.36 -13.80
C ARG A 95 -17.93 5.76 -12.93
N ARG A 96 -17.19 6.74 -13.44
CA ARG A 96 -16.10 7.40 -12.74
C ARG A 96 -16.62 8.66 -12.07
N CYS A 97 -15.98 9.03 -10.98
CA CYS A 97 -16.28 10.24 -10.25
C CYS A 97 -15.02 10.79 -9.57
N ILE A 98 -15.13 12.01 -9.05
CA ILE A 98 -14.14 12.62 -8.17
C ILE A 98 -14.77 12.74 -6.78
N ILE A 99 -14.05 12.31 -5.75
CA ILE A 99 -14.42 12.53 -4.34
C ILE A 99 -13.54 13.68 -3.84
N PRO A 100 -14.08 14.90 -3.64
CA PRO A 100 -13.30 16.03 -3.18
C PRO A 100 -12.85 15.83 -1.73
N ALA A 101 -11.61 16.20 -1.45
CA ALA A 101 -11.00 16.15 -0.13
C ALA A 101 -9.94 17.26 0.04
N ASP A 102 -9.64 17.60 1.28
CA ASP A 102 -8.51 18.47 1.67
C ASP A 102 -7.43 17.74 2.50
N GLY A 103 -7.69 16.48 2.84
CA GLY A 103 -6.72 15.57 3.42
C GLY A 103 -7.25 14.17 3.67
N PHE A 104 -6.34 13.26 4.05
CA PHE A 104 -6.68 11.88 4.41
C PHE A 104 -5.82 11.36 5.55
N TYR A 105 -6.33 10.35 6.25
CA TYR A 105 -5.62 9.71 7.35
C TYR A 105 -5.18 8.30 6.97
N GLU A 106 -3.96 7.95 7.39
CA GLU A 106 -3.49 6.56 7.43
C GLU A 106 -2.86 6.28 8.79
N TRP A 107 -2.84 5.00 9.17
CA TRP A 107 -2.36 4.57 10.48
C TRP A 107 -1.11 3.74 10.32
N LYS A 108 -0.02 4.21 10.93
CA LYS A 108 1.16 3.37 11.11
C LYS A 108 0.88 2.37 12.22
N ARG A 109 1.14 1.10 11.95
CA ARG A 109 1.06 0.04 12.96
C ARG A 109 2.43 -0.10 13.65
N GLU A 110 2.47 0.17 14.94
CA GLU A 110 3.64 -0.10 15.79
C GLU A 110 3.21 -1.05 16.90
N GLU A 111 3.68 -2.30 16.85
CA GLU A 111 3.33 -3.37 17.79
C GLU A 111 1.82 -3.48 18.10
N LYS A 112 1.37 -2.83 19.19
CA LYS A 112 -0.02 -2.84 19.67
C LYS A 112 -0.79 -1.55 19.37
N GLU A 113 -0.12 -0.50 18.90
CA GLU A 113 -0.69 0.81 18.68
C GLU A 113 -0.87 1.13 17.19
N ARG A 114 -1.87 1.98 16.92
CA ARG A 114 -2.11 2.55 15.60
C ARG A 114 -1.96 4.06 15.72
N ILE A 115 -0.87 4.57 15.16
CA ILE A 115 -0.51 5.98 15.21
C ILE A 115 -1.10 6.65 13.97
N PRO A 116 -2.10 7.55 14.11
CA PRO A 116 -2.69 8.23 12.97
C PRO A 116 -1.75 9.33 12.45
N VAL A 117 -1.63 9.38 11.13
CA VAL A 117 -0.92 10.43 10.39
C VAL A 117 -1.90 11.03 9.41
N TYR A 118 -1.98 12.35 9.40
CA TYR A 118 -2.75 13.10 8.43
C TYR A 118 -1.85 13.52 7.27
N PHE A 119 -2.39 13.45 6.06
CA PHE A 119 -1.73 13.82 4.81
C PHE A 119 -2.61 14.79 4.05
N SER A 120 -2.03 15.86 3.53
CA SER A 120 -2.74 16.86 2.73
C SER A 120 -1.86 17.42 1.61
N ARG A 121 -2.44 18.23 0.74
CA ARG A 121 -1.67 19.20 -0.04
C ARG A 121 -1.28 20.39 0.85
N PRO A 122 -0.26 21.19 0.47
CA PRO A 122 0.11 22.40 1.20
C PRO A 122 -1.09 23.29 1.47
N GLU A 123 -1.09 23.93 2.64
CA GLU A 123 -2.12 24.90 3.05
C GLU A 123 -3.56 24.36 3.06
N GLY A 124 -3.74 23.03 3.07
CA GLY A 124 -5.05 22.40 3.04
C GLY A 124 -5.77 22.52 1.70
N GLU A 125 -5.04 22.70 0.60
CA GLU A 125 -5.63 22.82 -0.73
C GLU A 125 -6.52 21.62 -1.12
N LEU A 126 -7.66 21.93 -1.76
CA LEU A 126 -8.55 20.93 -2.35
C LEU A 126 -7.84 20.06 -3.39
N PHE A 127 -8.16 18.77 -3.37
CA PHE A 127 -7.79 17.81 -4.40
C PHE A 127 -8.89 16.78 -4.65
N GLY A 128 -8.84 16.18 -5.84
CA GLY A 128 -9.80 15.17 -6.26
C GLY A 128 -9.26 13.77 -6.04
N LEU A 129 -9.94 12.96 -5.23
CA LEU A 129 -9.69 11.53 -5.18
C LEU A 129 -10.41 10.83 -6.34
N ALA A 130 -9.70 10.04 -7.13
CA ALA A 130 -10.33 9.23 -8.16
C ALA A 130 -11.30 8.22 -7.51
N GLY A 131 -12.54 8.21 -7.98
CA GLY A 131 -13.59 7.33 -7.47
C GLY A 131 -14.29 6.56 -8.58
N LEU A 132 -14.88 5.44 -8.20
CA LEU A 132 -15.85 4.71 -8.99
C LEU A 132 -17.19 4.75 -8.29
N TRP A 133 -18.28 4.74 -9.06
CA TRP A 133 -19.62 4.69 -8.50
C TRP A 133 -20.50 3.66 -9.21
N GLU A 134 -21.58 3.28 -8.54
CA GLU A 134 -22.57 2.31 -9.02
C GLU A 134 -23.97 2.72 -8.57
N GLU A 135 -24.95 2.29 -9.36
CA GLU A 135 -26.37 2.35 -9.02
C GLU A 135 -26.84 0.95 -8.70
N TRP A 136 -27.43 0.79 -7.53
CA TRP A 136 -28.03 -0.47 -7.10
C TRP A 136 -29.51 -0.26 -6.79
N LYS A 137 -30.38 -1.02 -7.48
CA LYS A 137 -31.82 -1.00 -7.22
C LYS A 137 -32.11 -1.84 -5.98
N ARG A 138 -32.67 -1.20 -4.96
CA ARG A 138 -33.13 -1.87 -3.75
C ARG A 138 -34.37 -2.73 -4.02
N PRO A 139 -34.66 -3.74 -3.18
CA PRO A 139 -35.88 -4.53 -3.28
C PRO A 139 -37.17 -3.71 -3.21
N ASP A 140 -37.14 -2.55 -2.54
CA ASP A 140 -38.27 -1.62 -2.42
C ASP A 140 -38.47 -0.72 -3.65
N GLY A 141 -37.62 -0.84 -4.67
CA GLY A 141 -37.65 -0.05 -5.90
C GLY A 141 -36.85 1.26 -5.85
N SER A 142 -36.35 1.68 -4.69
CA SER A 142 -35.45 2.84 -4.57
C SER A 142 -34.07 2.56 -5.16
N VAL A 143 -33.35 3.60 -5.57
CA VAL A 143 -31.97 3.48 -6.09
C VAL A 143 -30.99 3.95 -5.02
N LEU A 144 -29.95 3.14 -4.79
CA LEU A 144 -28.79 3.52 -4.00
C LEU A 144 -27.64 3.89 -4.95
N HIS A 145 -27.19 5.14 -4.87
CA HIS A 145 -25.91 5.55 -5.42
C HIS A 145 -24.81 5.30 -4.40
N SER A 146 -23.78 4.56 -4.80
CA SER A 146 -22.66 4.19 -3.93
C SER A 146 -21.33 4.36 -4.64
N CYS A 147 -20.26 4.57 -3.89
CA CYS A 147 -18.93 4.82 -4.45
C CYS A 147 -17.80 4.09 -3.71
N ALA A 148 -16.65 3.98 -4.39
CA ALA A 148 -15.39 3.49 -3.83
C ALA A 148 -14.25 4.43 -4.25
N ILE A 149 -13.28 4.63 -3.34
CA ILE A 149 -12.08 5.42 -3.62
C ILE A 149 -11.02 4.53 -4.29
N MET A 150 -10.40 5.03 -5.36
CA MET A 150 -9.30 4.36 -6.02
C MET A 150 -8.03 4.36 -5.15
N THR A 151 -7.49 3.16 -5.01
CA THR A 151 -6.24 2.66 -4.44
C THR A 151 -4.98 2.67 -5.29
N THR A 152 -3.85 3.25 -4.92
CA THR A 152 -2.56 2.94 -5.58
C THR A 152 -1.46 2.63 -4.56
N VAL A 153 -0.29 2.20 -5.05
CA VAL A 153 0.91 2.06 -4.18
C VAL A 153 1.24 3.40 -3.55
N ALA A 154 1.71 3.39 -2.31
CA ALA A 154 2.09 4.63 -1.65
C ALA A 154 3.37 5.23 -2.26
N ASN A 155 3.46 6.57 -2.27
CA ASN A 155 4.71 7.30 -2.52
C ASN A 155 5.65 7.19 -1.29
N GLY A 156 6.86 7.75 -1.36
CA GLY A 156 7.85 7.61 -0.29
C GLY A 156 7.50 8.38 1.00
N LEU A 157 6.57 9.35 0.94
CA LEU A 157 6.01 10.01 2.12
C LEU A 157 5.00 9.12 2.87
N VAL A 158 4.09 8.46 2.14
CA VAL A 158 2.99 7.66 2.71
C VAL A 158 3.42 6.22 3.04
N ASP A 159 4.30 5.61 2.23
CA ASP A 159 4.71 4.20 2.36
C ASP A 159 5.24 3.80 3.75
N PRO A 160 6.01 4.66 4.46
CA PRO A 160 6.47 4.35 5.82
C PRO A 160 5.34 4.22 6.86
N VAL A 161 4.14 4.72 6.54
CA VAL A 161 2.93 4.69 7.37
C VAL A 161 1.99 3.60 6.88
N CYS A 162 1.70 3.58 5.58
CA CYS A 162 0.82 2.62 4.93
C CYS A 162 1.29 2.36 3.50
N THR A 163 1.35 1.09 3.09
CA THR A 163 1.85 0.70 1.75
C THR A 163 0.95 1.10 0.58
N ARG A 164 -0.18 1.76 0.87
CA ARG A 164 -1.20 2.18 -0.07
C ARG A 164 -1.61 3.61 0.23
N MET A 165 -1.94 4.35 -0.81
CA MET A 165 -2.51 5.70 -0.72
C MET A 165 -3.73 5.80 -1.64
N PRO A 166 -4.66 6.74 -1.40
CA PRO A 166 -5.68 7.05 -2.38
C PRO A 166 -5.05 7.65 -3.64
N VAL A 167 -5.66 7.40 -4.80
CA VAL A 167 -5.28 8.05 -6.05
C VAL A 167 -5.80 9.48 -6.00
N ILE A 168 -4.88 10.43 -5.81
CA ILE A 168 -5.14 11.86 -5.98
C ILE A 168 -4.92 12.17 -7.46
N LEU A 169 -5.93 12.70 -8.14
CA LEU A 169 -5.83 13.11 -9.53
C LEU A 169 -5.08 14.44 -9.63
N ARG A 170 -4.26 14.58 -10.67
CA ARG A 170 -3.71 15.89 -11.02
C ARG A 170 -4.80 16.74 -11.67
N PRO A 171 -4.81 18.07 -11.49
CA PRO A 171 -5.82 18.95 -12.08
C PRO A 171 -6.01 18.75 -13.59
N GLN A 172 -4.92 18.55 -14.33
CA GLN A 172 -4.94 18.30 -15.77
C GLN A 172 -5.57 16.97 -16.19
N ASP A 173 -5.64 15.99 -15.29
CA ASP A 173 -6.15 14.64 -15.56
C ASP A 173 -7.63 14.49 -15.16
N GLU A 174 -8.16 15.42 -14.36
CA GLU A 174 -9.54 15.38 -13.81
C GLU A 174 -10.59 15.31 -14.92
N ALA A 175 -10.45 16.10 -15.99
CA ALA A 175 -11.40 16.13 -17.09
C ALA A 175 -11.41 14.81 -17.88
N ALA A 176 -10.24 14.26 -18.18
CA ALA A 176 -10.11 12.98 -18.87
C ALA A 176 -10.65 11.82 -18.03
N TRP A 177 -10.47 11.89 -16.71
CA TRP A 177 -11.04 10.94 -15.77
C TRP A 177 -12.56 11.04 -15.68
N LEU A 178 -13.15 12.24 -15.65
CA LEU A 178 -14.59 12.40 -15.53
C LEU A 178 -15.37 12.11 -16.82
N ASP A 179 -14.78 12.35 -18.00
CA ASP A 179 -15.50 12.26 -19.27
C ASP A 179 -16.07 10.85 -19.54
N PRO A 180 -17.40 10.62 -19.44
CA PRO A 180 -17.99 9.29 -19.63
C PRO A 180 -17.94 8.80 -21.09
N ARG A 181 -17.57 9.67 -22.04
CA ARG A 181 -17.34 9.30 -23.44
C ARG A 181 -15.97 8.66 -23.63
N ASN A 182 -15.01 8.94 -22.73
CA ASN A 182 -13.76 8.21 -22.68
C ASN A 182 -13.99 6.80 -22.09
N GLN A 183 -13.98 5.80 -22.95
CA GLN A 183 -14.10 4.38 -22.57
C GLN A 183 -12.78 3.62 -22.77
N ASN A 184 -11.68 4.32 -23.05
CA ASN A 184 -10.36 3.73 -23.22
C ASN A 184 -9.78 3.36 -21.85
N VAL A 185 -10.15 2.19 -21.34
CA VAL A 185 -9.72 1.71 -20.01
C VAL A 185 -8.20 1.73 -19.85
N PRO A 186 -7.36 1.22 -20.80
CA PRO A 186 -5.91 1.32 -20.67
C PRO A 186 -5.37 2.74 -20.48
N GLU A 187 -6.01 3.75 -21.08
CA GLU A 187 -5.63 5.16 -20.91
C GLU A 187 -6.09 5.70 -19.55
N LEU A 188 -7.31 5.38 -19.12
CA LEU A 188 -7.83 5.77 -17.81
C LEU A 188 -6.99 5.17 -16.67
N MET A 189 -6.58 3.91 -16.80
CA MET A 189 -5.74 3.23 -15.81
C MET A 189 -4.36 3.87 -15.67
N ARG A 190 -3.86 4.52 -16.73
CA ARG A 190 -2.62 5.31 -16.66
C ARG A 190 -2.78 6.56 -15.79
N LEU A 191 -3.97 7.08 -15.55
CA LEU A 191 -4.16 8.23 -14.65
C LEU A 191 -3.99 7.83 -13.17
N LEU A 192 -4.08 6.54 -12.85
CA LEU A 192 -4.17 6.02 -11.49
C LEU A 192 -2.80 5.75 -10.84
N ARG A 193 -1.98 6.80 -10.72
CA ARG A 193 -0.60 6.71 -10.20
C ARG A 193 -0.47 7.33 -8.80
N PRO A 194 0.59 7.01 -8.04
CA PRO A 194 0.89 7.69 -6.79
C PRO A 194 1.11 9.19 -7.03
N TYR A 195 0.59 10.03 -6.15
CA TYR A 195 0.78 11.48 -6.21
C TYR A 195 2.22 11.85 -5.81
N PRO A 196 2.83 12.92 -6.37
CA PRO A 196 4.18 13.35 -5.99
C PRO A 196 4.28 13.65 -4.50
N GLU A 197 5.33 13.13 -3.86
CA GLU A 197 5.53 13.27 -2.41
C GLU A 197 5.99 14.67 -1.99
N ASP A 198 6.63 15.40 -2.90
CA ASP A 198 7.09 16.78 -2.74
C ASP A 198 5.97 17.82 -2.84
N GLU A 199 4.79 17.41 -3.30
CA GLU A 199 3.57 18.22 -3.36
C GLU A 199 2.59 17.88 -2.22
N MET A 200 3.07 17.20 -1.17
CA MET A 200 2.26 16.74 -0.05
C MET A 200 2.93 17.08 1.29
N GLU A 201 2.10 17.24 2.32
CA GLU A 201 2.52 17.42 3.69
C GLU A 201 1.98 16.28 4.56
N ALA A 202 2.64 16.04 5.70
CA ALA A 202 2.19 15.05 6.67
C ALA A 202 2.49 15.49 8.10
N TRP A 203 1.59 15.18 9.03
CA TRP A 203 1.81 15.39 10.46
C TRP A 203 1.06 14.36 11.32
N LEU A 204 1.56 14.13 12.54
CA LEU A 204 0.89 13.31 13.53
C LEU A 204 -0.35 14.03 14.06
N VAL A 205 -1.44 13.30 14.23
CA VAL A 205 -2.70 13.81 14.79
C VAL A 205 -3.12 13.03 16.03
N SER A 206 -4.16 13.50 16.71
CA SER A 206 -4.71 12.83 17.89
C SER A 206 -5.35 11.49 17.54
N GLN A 207 -5.33 10.55 18.49
CA GLN A 207 -6.06 9.29 18.38
C GLN A 207 -7.59 9.45 18.39
N HIS A 208 -8.12 10.66 18.66
CA HIS A 208 -9.56 10.95 18.53
C HIS A 208 -10.11 10.52 17.17
N VAL A 209 -9.33 10.67 16.10
CA VAL A 209 -9.70 10.28 14.73
C VAL A 209 -10.07 8.79 14.62
N ASN A 210 -9.62 7.93 15.52
CA ASN A 210 -9.97 6.50 15.52
C ASN A 210 -11.48 6.27 15.59
N SER A 211 -12.20 7.10 16.35
CA SER A 211 -13.66 7.03 16.44
C SER A 211 -14.29 8.01 15.46
N PRO A 212 -15.13 7.53 14.51
CA PRO A 212 -15.79 8.39 13.52
C PRO A 212 -16.84 9.34 14.12
N PHE A 213 -17.11 9.24 15.43
CA PHE A 213 -18.00 10.17 16.14
C PHE A 213 -17.31 11.48 16.53
N PHE A 214 -15.97 11.53 16.55
CA PHE A 214 -15.24 12.78 16.71
C PHE A 214 -15.03 13.37 15.31
N ASP A 215 -15.70 14.48 15.01
CA ASP A 215 -15.72 15.12 13.69
C ASP A 215 -15.58 16.64 13.85
N ASP A 216 -14.42 17.06 14.36
CA ASP A 216 -14.10 18.45 14.68
C ASP A 216 -12.65 18.79 14.27
N PRO A 217 -12.27 20.09 14.21
CA PRO A 217 -10.95 20.51 13.74
C PRO A 217 -9.77 19.82 14.40
N SER A 218 -9.89 19.44 15.69
CA SER A 218 -8.80 18.79 16.43
C SER A 218 -8.39 17.42 15.87
N CYS A 219 -9.24 16.80 15.02
CA CYS A 219 -8.91 15.56 14.32
C CYS A 219 -7.77 15.75 13.32
N ALA A 220 -7.68 16.93 12.69
CA ALA A 220 -6.67 17.26 11.68
C ALA A 220 -5.54 18.14 12.22
N GLU A 221 -5.61 18.59 13.48
CA GLU A 221 -4.57 19.44 14.07
C GLU A 221 -3.29 18.65 14.43
N PRO A 222 -2.10 19.23 14.20
CA PRO A 222 -0.85 18.61 14.56
C PRO A 222 -0.68 18.50 16.07
N ILE A 223 -0.36 17.29 16.57
CA ILE A 223 -0.06 17.07 18.00
C ILE A 223 1.41 17.32 18.35
N LYS A 224 2.26 17.54 17.35
CA LYS A 224 3.70 17.84 17.45
C LYS A 224 4.11 18.73 16.30
N ASP A 225 5.32 19.28 16.39
CA ASP A 225 5.91 20.02 15.27
C ASP A 225 5.95 19.16 13.98
N ARG A 226 5.71 19.81 12.84
CA ARG A 226 5.64 19.12 11.54
C ARG A 226 6.98 18.52 11.15
N GLN A 227 8.10 19.20 11.45
CA GLN A 227 9.44 18.69 11.16
C GLN A 227 9.76 17.46 12.02
N GLU A 228 9.31 17.44 13.27
CA GLU A 228 9.41 16.24 14.12
C GLU A 228 8.66 15.05 13.50
N THR A 229 7.47 15.28 12.94
CA THR A 229 6.75 14.21 12.23
C THR A 229 7.52 13.72 11.02
N LEU A 230 8.04 14.60 10.18
CA LEU A 230 8.81 14.21 9.00
C LEU A 230 10.06 13.41 9.37
N ASN A 231 10.76 13.81 10.44
CA ASN A 231 11.90 13.06 10.98
C ASN A 231 11.49 11.66 11.45
N TRP A 232 10.33 11.53 12.11
CA TRP A 232 9.79 10.25 12.53
C TRP A 232 9.39 9.35 11.34
N ILE A 233 8.75 9.91 10.30
CA ILE A 233 8.43 9.18 9.06
C ILE A 233 9.72 8.72 8.38
N ALA A 234 10.73 9.59 8.24
CA ALA A 234 12.00 9.27 7.62
C ALA A 234 12.78 8.17 8.38
N ALA A 235 12.79 8.23 9.71
CA ALA A 235 13.39 7.19 10.55
C ALA A 235 12.69 5.83 10.35
N SER A 236 11.37 5.86 10.20
CA SER A 236 10.55 4.68 9.90
C SER A 236 10.88 4.08 8.53
N ALA A 237 11.03 4.93 7.51
CA ALA A 237 11.46 4.53 6.17
C ALA A 237 12.85 3.88 6.18
N ALA A 238 13.79 4.44 6.94
CA ALA A 238 15.14 3.91 7.08
C ALA A 238 15.14 2.53 7.76
N LEU A 239 14.30 2.34 8.78
CA LEU A 239 14.12 1.07 9.47
C LEU A 239 13.52 0.01 8.53
N LEU A 240 12.49 0.36 7.76
CA LEU A 240 11.91 -0.51 6.73
C LEU A 240 12.94 -0.90 5.67
N LYS A 241 13.73 0.05 5.17
CA LYS A 241 14.84 -0.23 4.24
C LYS A 241 15.87 -1.18 4.86
N LYS A 242 16.16 -1.07 6.16
CA LYS A 242 17.09 -1.96 6.88
C LYS A 242 16.52 -3.38 7.04
N GLN A 243 15.22 -3.51 7.32
CA GLN A 243 14.52 -4.81 7.43
C GLN A 243 14.36 -5.50 6.08
N ASN A 244 14.01 -4.74 5.03
CA ASN A 244 13.81 -5.23 3.66
C ASN A 244 15.11 -5.37 2.85
N ARG A 245 16.27 -5.05 3.45
CA ARG A 245 17.55 -5.38 2.82
C ARG A 245 17.63 -6.89 2.65
N LEU A 246 17.53 -7.33 1.40
CA LEU A 246 17.99 -8.67 1.01
C LEU A 246 19.38 -8.85 1.65
N PRO A 247 19.62 -9.98 2.35
CA PRO A 247 20.93 -10.21 2.94
C PRO A 247 21.95 -10.04 1.82
N LYS A 248 22.88 -9.07 1.96
CA LYS A 248 23.95 -8.78 0.98
C LYS A 248 24.42 -10.13 0.44
N ARG A 249 24.43 -10.33 -0.89
CA ARG A 249 24.90 -11.59 -1.50
C ARG A 249 26.26 -11.94 -0.91
N ARG A 250 26.27 -12.83 0.11
CA ARG A 250 27.51 -13.27 0.74
C ARG A 250 28.10 -14.32 -0.20
N CYS A 251 29.27 -14.00 -0.76
CA CYS A 251 29.98 -14.91 -1.64
C CYS A 251 30.60 -16.02 -0.77
N VAL A 252 30.06 -17.22 -0.91
CA VAL A 252 30.77 -18.46 -0.59
C VAL A 252 31.50 -18.83 -1.87
N ARG A 253 32.83 -18.95 -1.81
CA ARG A 253 33.66 -19.33 -2.97
C ARG A 253 34.22 -20.72 -2.72
N ARG A 254 34.27 -21.56 -3.77
CA ARG A 254 35.06 -22.79 -3.70
C ARG A 254 36.52 -22.42 -3.44
N ASP A 255 37.14 -23.17 -2.54
CA ASP A 255 38.56 -23.01 -2.21
C ASP A 255 39.38 -24.08 -2.93
N HIS A 256 39.19 -25.35 -2.57
CA HIS A 256 39.88 -26.48 -3.17
C HIS A 256 39.06 -27.78 -3.09
N VAL A 257 39.46 -28.78 -3.87
CA VAL A 257 38.87 -30.14 -3.90
C VAL A 257 39.97 -31.14 -3.52
N VAL A 258 39.68 -32.10 -2.65
CA VAL A 258 40.63 -33.16 -2.27
C VAL A 258 40.24 -34.50 -2.90
N PRO A 259 41.18 -35.46 -3.05
CA PRO A 259 40.88 -36.79 -3.54
C PRO A 259 39.78 -37.47 -2.70
N GLY A 260 38.70 -37.94 -3.34
CA GLY A 260 37.50 -38.48 -2.69
C GLY A 260 36.27 -37.56 -2.72
N GLY A 261 36.18 -36.62 -3.67
CA GLY A 261 34.95 -35.85 -3.93
C GLY A 261 34.62 -34.71 -2.95
N GLN A 262 35.47 -34.45 -1.96
CA GLN A 262 35.23 -33.41 -0.96
C GLN A 262 35.60 -32.01 -1.46
N VAL A 263 34.64 -31.08 -1.36
CA VAL A 263 34.76 -29.69 -1.79
C VAL A 263 34.77 -28.75 -0.59
N PHE A 264 35.82 -27.93 -0.50
CA PHE A 264 35.99 -26.93 0.54
C PHE A 264 35.53 -25.56 0.06
N PHE A 265 34.88 -24.81 0.96
CA PHE A 265 34.38 -23.48 0.67
C PHE A 265 34.97 -22.42 1.60
N GLN A 266 35.37 -21.29 1.04
CA GLN A 266 35.84 -20.12 1.78
C GLN A 266 34.77 -19.02 1.82
N THR A 267 34.69 -18.32 2.95
CA THR A 267 33.79 -17.18 3.15
C THR A 267 34.54 -15.98 3.74
N LYS A 268 34.38 -14.77 3.17
CA LYS A 268 35.12 -13.56 3.60
C LYS A 268 34.74 -13.02 4.98
N SER A 269 33.57 -13.37 5.51
CA SER A 269 33.00 -12.75 6.71
C SER A 269 33.32 -13.47 8.01
N PHE A 270 34.20 -14.48 8.00
CA PHE A 270 34.34 -15.41 9.13
C PHE A 270 35.78 -15.81 9.42
N THR A 271 36.72 -14.92 9.11
CA THR A 271 38.01 -14.92 9.79
C THR A 271 37.76 -14.52 11.24
N ARG A 272 38.09 -15.38 12.21
CA ARG A 272 38.13 -15.02 13.63
C ARG A 272 39.09 -13.84 13.84
N SER A 273 39.00 -13.17 14.98
CA SER A 273 39.97 -12.13 15.36
C SER A 273 41.41 -12.65 15.37
N ASP A 274 41.60 -13.96 15.55
CA ASP A 274 42.88 -14.67 15.51
C ASP A 274 43.33 -15.11 14.10
N GLY A 275 42.56 -14.82 13.05
CA GLY A 275 42.90 -15.21 11.67
C GLY A 275 42.32 -16.55 11.21
N THR A 276 41.74 -17.36 12.11
CA THR A 276 41.21 -18.70 11.78
C THR A 276 39.98 -18.60 10.87
N ARG A 277 39.93 -19.43 9.82
CA ARG A 277 38.80 -19.50 8.88
C ARG A 277 37.97 -20.76 9.13
N TRP A 278 36.65 -20.62 9.07
CA TRP A 278 35.74 -21.76 9.07
C TRP A 278 35.46 -22.23 7.63
N HIS A 279 35.46 -23.54 7.41
CA HIS A 279 35.21 -24.16 6.10
C HIS A 279 33.99 -25.10 6.20
N PRO A 280 32.91 -24.86 5.44
CA PRO A 280 31.99 -25.94 5.10
C PRO A 280 32.68 -26.87 4.09
N ILE A 281 32.53 -28.18 4.30
CA ILE A 281 33.02 -29.25 3.44
C ILE A 281 31.80 -30.01 2.94
N VAL A 282 31.68 -30.15 1.62
CA VAL A 282 30.62 -30.96 0.98
C VAL A 282 31.30 -32.15 0.33
N ASP A 283 31.05 -33.35 0.82
CA ASP A 283 31.44 -34.58 0.13
C ASP A 283 30.40 -34.93 -0.93
N ILE A 284 30.77 -34.75 -2.19
CA ILE A 284 29.86 -34.95 -3.34
C ILE A 284 29.66 -36.45 -3.63
N GLU A 285 30.63 -37.30 -3.27
CA GLU A 285 30.62 -38.72 -3.62
C GLU A 285 29.94 -39.56 -2.54
N SER A 286 30.33 -39.39 -1.28
CA SER A 286 29.82 -40.21 -0.18
C SER A 286 28.58 -39.62 0.48
N GLY A 287 28.32 -38.32 0.28
CA GLY A 287 27.14 -37.65 0.77
C GLY A 287 27.18 -37.12 2.22
N PRO A 288 28.25 -37.09 3.03
CA PRO A 288 28.26 -36.28 4.25
C PRO A 288 28.59 -34.80 3.99
N VAL A 289 28.08 -33.92 4.84
CA VAL A 289 28.47 -32.51 4.88
C VAL A 289 29.00 -32.18 6.27
N PHE A 290 30.17 -31.56 6.33
CA PHE A 290 30.81 -31.15 7.56
C PHE A 290 30.88 -29.62 7.63
N CYS A 291 30.70 -29.06 8.81
CA CYS A 291 30.95 -27.66 9.05
C CYS A 291 31.41 -27.45 10.47
N ASP A 292 32.64 -26.96 10.64
CA ASP A 292 33.20 -26.78 12.00
C ASP A 292 32.63 -25.57 12.73
N CYS A 293 31.65 -24.86 12.16
CA CYS A 293 31.12 -23.66 12.81
C CYS A 293 30.36 -24.02 14.11
N PRO A 294 30.44 -23.19 15.17
CA PRO A 294 29.79 -23.49 16.45
C PRO A 294 28.27 -23.71 16.34
N ASP A 295 27.58 -23.03 15.42
CA ASP A 295 26.14 -23.20 15.15
C ASP A 295 25.82 -24.58 14.55
N PHE A 296 26.73 -25.14 13.74
CA PHE A 296 26.59 -26.50 13.23
C PHE A 296 26.81 -27.52 14.36
N HIS A 297 27.89 -27.40 15.13
CA HIS A 297 28.12 -28.28 16.29
C HIS A 297 26.99 -28.22 17.31
N PHE A 298 26.44 -27.03 17.59
CA PHE A 298 25.29 -26.87 18.47
C PHE A 298 24.05 -27.61 17.96
N ARG A 299 23.78 -27.55 16.65
CA ARG A 299 22.64 -28.23 16.00
C ARG A 299 22.82 -29.74 15.87
N HIS A 300 24.07 -30.22 15.79
CA HIS A 300 24.41 -31.61 15.52
C HIS A 300 24.96 -32.39 16.74
N ALA A 301 25.04 -31.79 17.92
CA ALA A 301 25.59 -32.42 19.13
C ALA A 301 24.91 -33.74 19.57
N ARG A 302 23.82 -34.16 18.92
CA ARG A 302 23.04 -35.37 19.23
C ARG A 302 22.69 -36.25 18.01
N HIS A 303 23.14 -35.89 16.80
CA HIS A 303 22.75 -36.57 15.56
C HIS A 303 23.90 -36.62 14.55
N GLU A 304 24.06 -37.74 13.85
CA GLU A 304 24.92 -37.80 12.65
C GLU A 304 24.33 -36.87 11.58
N PRO A 305 25.15 -36.03 10.92
CA PRO A 305 24.67 -35.07 9.94
C PRO A 305 24.21 -35.78 8.66
N ASP A 306 22.89 -36.01 8.56
CA ASP A 306 22.25 -36.39 7.29
C ASP A 306 22.12 -35.15 6.38
N ILE A 307 22.71 -35.25 5.18
CA ILE A 307 22.72 -34.19 4.19
C ILE A 307 21.37 -33.97 3.52
N PHE A 308 20.44 -34.90 3.58
CA PHE A 308 19.16 -34.74 2.88
C PHE A 308 18.11 -34.05 3.73
N THR A 309 18.48 -33.63 4.95
CA THR A 309 17.56 -33.02 5.89
C THR A 309 17.94 -31.54 6.16
N PRO A 310 17.46 -30.58 5.34
CA PRO A 310 17.75 -29.15 5.47
C PRO A 310 17.42 -28.53 6.84
N GLN A 311 16.58 -29.19 7.64
CA GLN A 311 16.12 -28.67 8.93
C GLN A 311 17.25 -28.52 9.97
N PHE A 312 18.34 -29.26 9.82
CA PHE A 312 19.49 -29.20 10.73
C PHE A 312 20.65 -28.37 10.18
N TRP A 313 20.58 -27.95 8.91
CA TRP A 313 21.64 -27.16 8.31
C TRP A 313 21.81 -25.82 9.03
N CYS A 314 23.04 -25.51 9.41
CA CYS A 314 23.39 -24.13 9.66
C CYS A 314 23.32 -23.36 8.32
N LYS A 315 23.16 -22.04 8.40
CA LYS A 315 23.08 -21.17 7.22
C LYS A 315 24.30 -21.27 6.27
N HIS A 316 25.43 -21.77 6.75
CA HIS A 316 26.67 -21.91 5.97
C HIS A 316 26.64 -23.15 5.09
N VAL A 317 26.26 -24.30 5.68
CA VAL A 317 26.06 -25.56 4.96
C VAL A 317 25.02 -25.40 3.86
N ALA A 318 23.86 -24.81 4.18
CA ALA A 318 22.79 -24.57 3.21
C ALA A 318 23.27 -23.81 1.96
N ARG A 319 24.23 -22.90 2.13
CA ARG A 319 24.73 -22.05 1.05
C ARG A 319 25.87 -22.67 0.26
N ALA A 320 26.67 -23.54 0.87
CA ALA A 320 27.66 -24.35 0.17
C ALA A 320 26.97 -25.34 -0.76
N VAL A 321 25.95 -26.05 -0.27
CA VAL A 321 25.12 -26.98 -1.06
C VAL A 321 24.43 -26.25 -2.22
N GLU A 322 23.81 -25.10 -1.98
CA GLU A 322 23.22 -24.26 -3.04
C GLU A 322 24.26 -23.81 -4.09
N ASN A 323 25.53 -23.64 -3.70
CA ASN A 323 26.60 -23.33 -4.63
C ASN A 323 26.91 -24.53 -5.55
N CYS A 324 27.07 -25.73 -4.98
CA CYS A 324 27.26 -26.96 -5.76
C CYS A 324 26.12 -27.17 -6.77
N ARG A 325 24.84 -27.01 -6.35
CA ARG A 325 23.67 -27.13 -7.24
C ARG A 325 23.73 -26.19 -8.43
N ARG A 326 24.12 -24.93 -8.21
CA ARG A 326 24.25 -23.93 -9.29
C ARG A 326 25.32 -24.29 -10.30
N HIS A 327 26.33 -25.03 -9.88
CA HIS A 327 27.42 -25.48 -10.74
C HIS A 327 27.19 -26.90 -11.30
N GLY A 328 26.04 -27.52 -11.02
CA GLY A 328 25.67 -28.84 -11.56
C GLY A 328 26.46 -29.99 -10.94
N GLU A 329 26.88 -29.84 -9.70
CA GLU A 329 27.77 -30.79 -9.03
C GLU A 329 27.06 -31.72 -8.03
N ILE A 330 25.84 -31.35 -7.63
CA ILE A 330 24.92 -32.17 -6.81
C ILE A 330 23.47 -31.95 -7.24
#